data_AF-L1LCT3-F1
#
_entry.id   AF-L1LCT3-F1
#
_cell.length_a   1.000
_cell.length_b   1.000
_cell.length_c   1.000
_cell.angle_alpha   90.00
_cell.angle_beta   90.00
_cell.angle_gamma   90.00
#
_symmetry.space_group_name_H-M   'P 1'
#
loop_
_entity.id
_entity.type
_entity.pdbx_description
1 polymer ?
#
loop_
_entity_poly.entity_id
_entity_poly.type
_entity_poly.pdbx_seq_one_letter_code
_entity_poly.pdbx_strand_id
1 'polypeptide(L)'
;MCSEETQALCRHATLWQAKPTLTESRTQIINSAYQYPILESLKHYDPRNRMTAMELAEGAKEKAIKVQFIHELLSIGELYRQTRFGKWKSMIDRGLETFAKTHPNTFLRRTNRGIPQEFRWEIWKVALKYQHYASELEDLYESYSAKENEYLSIINIDVPRTFPELKVFDKEAQDQLYRILSAYGNYQPEIGYCQGMNFVAGLLLLVSGFKEKESFIGFVGLMNELKLAEFYKPAFPMVKDYISAYETLIKDVTPELHIHIKREDVSPAVFLHQWFLTLFVASLPLRSVVALWDYMLFNGLSSSLTVALALTCLLAPQLMKLNFEGILSLLKDMKSMDSKDDIRIGRVIVNKAHKIASDKGGIDEFLSKAILK
;
A
#
# COMPACT_ATOMS: atom_id res chain seq x y z
N MET A 1 -20.53 -19.86 22.42
CA MET A 1 -21.04 -18.48 22.59
C MET A 1 -20.15 -17.55 21.77
N CYS A 2 -20.71 -16.97 20.71
CA CYS A 2 -19.97 -16.15 19.74
C CYS A 2 -19.63 -14.79 20.38
N SER A 3 -18.38 -14.34 20.32
CA SER A 3 -17.95 -13.06 20.94
C SER A 3 -18.71 -11.88 20.34
N GLU A 4 -18.97 -10.84 21.14
CA GLU A 4 -19.65 -9.60 20.71
C GLU A 4 -19.02 -8.96 19.46
N GLU A 5 -17.72 -9.17 19.24
CA GLU A 5 -16.96 -8.71 18.07
C GLU A 5 -17.34 -9.45 16.77
N THR A 6 -17.68 -10.74 16.86
CA THR A 6 -18.14 -11.54 15.71
C THR A 6 -19.60 -11.25 15.38
N GLN A 7 -20.39 -10.93 16.41
CA GLN A 7 -21.75 -10.41 16.22
C GLN A 7 -21.77 -8.98 15.68
N ALA A 8 -20.73 -8.16 15.90
CA ALA A 8 -20.62 -6.84 15.29
C ALA A 8 -20.38 -6.92 13.77
N LEU A 9 -19.55 -7.86 13.30
CA LEU A 9 -19.35 -8.13 11.87
C LEU A 9 -20.64 -8.64 11.20
N CYS A 10 -21.43 -9.48 11.89
CA CYS A 10 -22.70 -9.99 11.36
C CYS A 10 -23.88 -8.99 11.46
N ARG A 11 -23.90 -8.10 12.46
CA ARG A 11 -24.94 -7.05 12.63
C ARG A 11 -24.73 -5.84 11.71
N HIS A 12 -23.52 -5.63 11.21
CA HIS A 12 -23.20 -4.50 10.32
C HIS A 12 -23.72 -4.68 8.88
N ALA A 13 -24.23 -5.86 8.52
CA ALA A 13 -24.87 -6.09 7.22
C ALA A 13 -26.25 -5.39 7.09
N THR A 14 -26.82 -4.82 8.16
CA THR A 14 -28.22 -4.34 8.16
C THR A 14 -28.41 -2.86 8.48
N LEU A 15 -27.36 -2.09 8.80
CA LEU A 15 -27.49 -0.66 9.16
C LEU A 15 -26.95 0.25 8.05
N TRP A 16 -27.71 0.29 6.95
CA TRP A 16 -27.61 1.30 5.91
C TRP A 16 -28.64 2.41 6.20
N GLN A 17 -28.28 3.65 5.85
CA GLN A 17 -29.05 4.91 5.96
C GLN A 17 -28.85 5.76 7.24
N ALA A 18 -27.77 6.55 7.26
CA ALA A 18 -27.80 7.92 7.79
C ALA A 18 -26.63 8.75 7.20
N LYS A 19 -26.92 9.92 6.61
CA LYS A 19 -25.92 10.90 6.16
C LYS A 19 -25.49 11.79 7.35
N PRO A 20 -24.22 12.20 7.46
CA PRO A 20 -23.86 13.37 8.26
C PRO A 20 -23.47 14.56 7.37
N THR A 21 -23.99 15.72 7.76
CA THR A 21 -23.70 17.07 7.25
C THR A 21 -22.29 17.55 7.63
N LEU A 22 -21.69 18.40 6.79
CA LEU A 22 -20.37 19.01 6.96
C LEU A 22 -20.39 20.07 8.09
N THR A 23 -19.34 20.13 8.92
CA THR A 23 -19.15 21.13 9.98
C THR A 23 -18.07 22.17 9.63
N GLU A 24 -18.22 23.39 10.14
CA GLU A 24 -17.44 24.62 9.80
C GLU A 24 -15.93 24.54 10.05
N SER A 25 -15.46 23.65 10.94
CA SER A 25 -14.02 23.46 11.20
C SER A 25 -13.27 22.84 10.01
N ARG A 26 -13.98 22.13 9.12
CA ARG A 26 -13.41 21.64 7.85
C ARG A 26 -13.06 22.81 6.93
N THR A 27 -13.90 23.83 6.83
CA THR A 27 -13.74 24.94 5.87
C THR A 27 -12.49 25.80 6.14
N GLN A 28 -12.09 25.97 7.41
CA GLN A 28 -10.91 26.78 7.76
C GLN A 28 -9.57 26.08 7.46
N ILE A 29 -9.47 24.77 7.72
CA ILE A 29 -8.27 23.99 7.36
C ILE A 29 -8.14 23.94 5.83
N ILE A 30 -9.27 23.71 5.15
CA ILE A 30 -9.43 23.71 3.68
C ILE A 30 -8.92 25.02 3.05
N ASN A 31 -9.30 26.19 3.58
CA ASN A 31 -8.88 27.48 3.03
C ASN A 31 -7.36 27.75 3.15
N SER A 32 -6.70 27.23 4.20
CA SER A 32 -5.24 27.37 4.37
C SER A 32 -4.43 26.48 3.41
N ALA A 33 -4.95 25.29 3.08
CA ALA A 33 -4.29 24.34 2.18
C ALA A 33 -4.31 24.77 0.70
N TYR A 34 -5.31 25.58 0.29
CA TYR A 34 -5.35 26.16 -1.06
C TYR A 34 -4.41 27.35 -1.25
N GLN A 35 -4.10 28.10 -0.19
CA GLN A 35 -3.24 29.29 -0.31
C GLN A 35 -1.77 28.94 -0.54
N TYR A 36 -1.26 27.87 0.09
CA TYR A 36 0.18 27.58 0.06
C TYR A 36 0.72 27.21 -1.33
N PRO A 37 0.11 26.27 -2.09
CA PRO A 37 0.59 25.89 -3.42
C PRO A 37 0.50 27.02 -4.45
N ILE A 38 -0.54 27.85 -4.35
CA ILE A 38 -0.76 29.02 -5.22
C ILE A 38 0.30 30.09 -4.94
N LEU A 39 0.55 30.41 -3.67
CA LEU A 39 1.56 31.39 -3.27
C LEU A 39 2.99 30.93 -3.61
N GLU A 40 3.29 29.64 -3.51
CA GLU A 40 4.60 29.08 -3.84
C GLU A 40 4.87 29.09 -5.36
N SER A 41 3.86 28.78 -6.16
CA SER A 41 3.93 28.84 -7.63
C SER A 41 4.12 30.28 -8.14
N LEU A 42 3.55 31.27 -7.46
CA LEU A 42 3.69 32.69 -7.80
C LEU A 42 5.04 33.31 -7.38
N LYS A 43 5.80 32.70 -6.45
CA LYS A 43 7.14 33.18 -6.06
C LYS A 43 8.18 33.07 -7.18
N HIS A 44 7.95 32.19 -8.16
CA HIS A 44 8.88 31.88 -9.25
C HIS A 44 8.36 32.39 -10.61
N TYR A 45 7.34 33.25 -10.61
CA TYR A 45 6.75 33.82 -11.83
C TYR A 45 7.71 34.82 -12.49
N ASP A 46 8.23 34.48 -13.68
CA ASP A 46 8.91 35.43 -14.55
C ASP A 46 7.89 36.08 -15.50
N PRO A 47 7.66 37.40 -15.42
CA PRO A 47 6.73 38.12 -16.29
C PRO A 47 7.13 38.13 -17.78
N ARG A 48 8.32 37.62 -18.15
CA ARG A 48 8.74 37.40 -19.55
C ARG A 48 8.33 36.03 -20.11
N ASN A 49 7.84 35.13 -19.26
CA ASN A 49 7.41 33.80 -19.68
C ASN A 49 6.03 33.89 -20.34
N ARG A 50 5.82 33.20 -21.47
CA ARG A 50 4.57 33.29 -22.26
C ARG A 50 3.36 32.64 -21.58
N MET A 51 3.57 31.94 -20.47
CA MET A 51 2.50 31.33 -19.69
C MET A 51 1.86 32.41 -18.81
N THR A 52 0.56 32.62 -18.98
CA THR A 52 -0.17 33.64 -18.23
C THR A 52 -0.22 33.27 -16.74
N ALA A 53 -0.21 34.26 -15.84
CA ALA A 53 -0.42 34.03 -14.42
C ALA A 53 -1.72 33.23 -14.12
N MET A 54 -2.70 33.31 -15.03
CA MET A 54 -3.95 32.55 -14.99
C MET A 54 -3.73 31.05 -15.25
N GLU A 55 -2.94 30.68 -16.26
CA GLU A 55 -2.57 29.28 -16.56
C GLU A 55 -1.76 28.66 -15.41
N LEU A 56 -0.84 29.42 -14.80
CA LEU A 56 -0.10 28.98 -13.62
C LEU A 56 -1.01 28.75 -12.40
N ALA A 57 -1.96 29.64 -12.17
CA ALA A 57 -2.93 29.50 -11.09
C ALA A 57 -3.87 28.30 -11.31
N GLU A 58 -4.27 28.05 -12.55
CA GLU A 58 -5.12 26.92 -12.91
C GLU A 58 -4.39 25.58 -12.74
N GLY A 59 -3.14 25.47 -13.18
CA GLY A 59 -2.30 24.30 -12.93
C GLY A 59 -2.03 24.05 -11.45
N ALA A 60 -1.79 25.10 -10.66
CA ALA A 60 -1.62 24.98 -9.21
C ALA A 60 -2.90 24.48 -8.51
N LYS A 61 -4.08 24.94 -8.98
CA LYS A 61 -5.38 24.51 -8.47
C LYS A 61 -5.65 23.03 -8.79
N GLU A 62 -5.37 22.58 -10.01
CA GLU A 62 -5.52 21.18 -10.40
C GLU A 62 -4.62 20.26 -9.57
N LYS A 63 -3.36 20.67 -9.35
CA LYS A 63 -2.43 19.97 -8.47
C LYS A 63 -2.95 19.87 -7.03
N ALA A 64 -3.51 20.95 -6.49
CA ALA A 64 -4.11 20.94 -5.15
C ALA A 64 -5.32 19.99 -5.05
N ILE A 65 -6.15 19.93 -6.09
CA ILE A 65 -7.29 18.99 -6.16
C ILE A 65 -6.80 17.54 -6.19
N LYS A 66 -5.78 17.23 -7.01
CA LYS A 66 -5.16 15.89 -7.06
C LYS A 66 -4.64 15.47 -5.67
N VAL A 67 -3.92 16.36 -4.98
CA VAL A 67 -3.41 16.11 -3.62
C VAL A 67 -4.57 15.85 -2.65
N GLN A 68 -5.60 16.70 -2.63
CA GLN A 68 -6.74 16.52 -1.74
C GLN A 68 -7.46 15.18 -1.98
N PHE A 69 -7.67 14.82 -3.25
CA PHE A 69 -8.28 13.55 -3.62
C PHE A 69 -7.44 12.37 -3.12
N ILE A 70 -6.11 12.40 -3.28
CA ILE A 70 -5.21 11.36 -2.74
C ILE A 70 -5.34 11.29 -1.21
N HIS A 71 -5.36 12.44 -0.53
CA HIS A 71 -5.51 12.48 0.92
C HIS A 71 -6.80 11.81 1.39
N GLU A 72 -7.90 12.02 0.67
CA GLU A 72 -9.17 11.37 0.97
C GLU A 72 -9.17 9.88 0.60
N LEU A 73 -8.66 9.55 -0.59
CA LEU A 73 -8.56 8.20 -1.14
C LEU A 73 -7.73 7.28 -0.26
N LEU A 74 -6.63 7.78 0.31
CA LEU A 74 -5.68 6.99 1.12
C LEU A 74 -5.83 7.27 2.63
N SER A 75 -6.86 8.01 3.05
CA SER A 75 -7.12 8.23 4.47
C SER A 75 -7.53 6.93 5.15
N ILE A 76 -6.91 6.64 6.30
CA ILE A 76 -7.33 5.55 7.19
C ILE A 76 -8.22 6.08 8.33
N GLY A 77 -9.04 7.09 8.04
CA GLY A 77 -10.00 7.66 9.00
C GLY A 77 -9.36 8.55 10.06
N GLU A 78 -8.28 9.24 9.71
CA GLU A 78 -7.66 10.24 10.58
C GLU A 78 -8.48 11.53 10.65
N LEU A 79 -9.31 11.78 9.63
CA LEU A 79 -10.25 12.90 9.52
C LEU A 79 -11.21 13.03 10.72
N TYR A 80 -11.23 12.05 11.63
CA TYR A 80 -12.13 11.99 12.80
C TYR A 80 -11.41 12.05 14.17
N ARG A 81 -10.06 12.16 14.23
CA ARG A 81 -9.33 12.18 15.53
C ARG A 81 -8.12 13.13 15.56
N GLN A 82 -8.35 14.39 15.94
CA GLN A 82 -7.32 15.43 16.04
C GLN A 82 -6.17 15.12 17.03
N THR A 83 -6.42 14.36 18.10
CA THR A 83 -5.39 14.04 19.12
C THR A 83 -4.23 13.17 18.61
N ARG A 84 -4.42 12.48 17.48
CA ARG A 84 -3.34 11.68 16.85
C ARG A 84 -2.39 12.54 16.02
N PHE A 85 -2.88 13.66 15.49
CA PHE A 85 -2.10 14.52 14.59
C PHE A 85 -0.88 15.13 15.29
N GLY A 86 -1.08 15.80 16.43
CA GLY A 86 0.02 16.44 17.17
C GLY A 86 1.10 15.45 17.62
N LYS A 87 0.72 14.18 17.85
CA LYS A 87 1.66 13.10 18.17
C LYS A 87 2.58 12.77 16.99
N TRP A 88 2.06 12.72 15.76
CA TRP A 88 2.85 12.48 14.55
C TRP A 88 3.72 13.68 14.19
N LYS A 89 3.13 14.88 14.20
CA LYS A 89 3.86 16.13 14.00
C LYS A 89 5.06 16.26 14.94
N SER A 90 4.86 16.00 16.23
CA SER A 90 5.95 16.03 17.21
C SER A 90 7.07 15.02 16.94
N MET A 91 6.81 13.87 16.30
CA MET A 91 7.88 12.93 15.93
C MET A 91 8.68 13.43 14.74
N ILE A 92 8.02 14.06 13.77
CA ILE A 92 8.65 14.64 12.58
C ILE A 92 9.52 15.84 12.99
N ASP A 93 8.98 16.75 13.81
CA ASP A 93 9.69 17.95 14.27
C ASP A 93 10.97 17.63 15.07
N ARG A 94 11.04 16.44 15.70
CA ARG A 94 12.21 15.95 16.45
C ARG A 94 13.25 15.23 15.57
N GLY A 95 13.01 15.14 14.26
CA GLY A 95 13.77 14.30 13.34
C GLY A 95 13.29 12.84 13.40
N LEU A 96 12.60 12.41 12.34
CA LEU A 96 11.88 11.13 12.35
C LEU A 96 12.80 9.91 12.48
N GLU A 97 13.95 9.90 11.78
CA GLU A 97 14.93 8.83 11.90
C GLU A 97 15.53 8.74 13.30
N THR A 98 15.88 9.89 13.87
CA THR A 98 16.39 9.98 15.25
C THR A 98 15.35 9.47 16.24
N PHE A 99 14.08 9.85 16.05
CA PHE A 99 12.98 9.38 16.89
C PHE A 99 12.79 7.86 16.77
N ALA A 100 12.79 7.31 15.55
CA ALA A 100 12.64 5.87 15.31
C ALA A 100 13.76 5.06 15.98
N LYS A 101 15.00 5.55 15.93
CA LYS A 101 16.17 4.92 16.59
C LYS A 101 16.12 5.02 18.11
N THR A 102 15.72 6.17 18.65
CA THR A 102 15.72 6.43 20.10
C THR A 102 14.49 5.88 20.82
N HIS A 103 13.34 5.78 20.14
CA HIS A 103 12.07 5.34 20.72
C HIS A 103 11.39 4.24 19.89
N PRO A 104 12.09 3.13 19.56
CA PRO A 104 11.64 2.14 18.57
C PRO A 104 10.28 1.53 18.92
N ASN A 105 10.05 1.17 20.18
CA ASN A 105 8.78 0.60 20.64
C ASN A 105 7.60 1.57 20.49
N THR A 106 7.83 2.87 20.76
CA THR A 106 6.78 3.87 20.61
C THR A 106 6.49 4.16 19.15
N PHE A 107 7.53 4.21 18.31
CA PHE A 107 7.42 4.40 16.89
C PHE A 107 6.66 3.24 16.23
N LEU A 108 7.08 1.99 16.45
CA LEU A 108 6.43 0.79 15.93
C LEU A 108 4.97 0.67 16.38
N ARG A 109 4.69 0.93 17.67
CA ARG A 109 3.29 0.91 18.17
C ARG A 109 2.42 1.94 17.47
N ARG A 110 2.97 3.08 17.06
CA ARG A 110 2.22 4.13 16.37
C ARG A 110 1.99 3.77 14.91
N THR A 111 3.01 3.27 14.20
CA THR A 111 2.87 2.80 12.81
C THR A 111 1.85 1.66 12.72
N ASN A 112 1.89 0.70 13.66
CA ASN A 112 0.90 -0.41 13.73
C ASN A 112 -0.54 0.04 14.01
N ARG A 113 -0.77 1.26 14.52
CA ARG A 113 -2.13 1.84 14.69
C ARG A 113 -2.62 2.57 13.43
N GLY A 114 -1.78 2.62 12.40
CA GLY A 114 -1.99 3.30 11.15
C GLY A 114 -1.44 4.72 11.14
N ILE A 115 -0.87 5.07 9.99
CA ILE A 115 -0.17 6.33 9.77
C ILE A 115 -1.11 7.32 9.09
N PRO A 116 -1.10 8.61 9.48
CA PRO A 116 -1.88 9.58 8.76
C PRO A 116 -1.40 9.82 7.33
N GLN A 117 -2.30 9.95 6.34
CA GLN A 117 -1.91 10.11 4.93
C GLN A 117 -0.99 11.32 4.73
N GLU A 118 -1.22 12.41 5.45
CA GLU A 118 -0.35 13.60 5.41
C GLU A 118 1.09 13.34 5.82
N PHE A 119 1.33 12.35 6.68
CA PHE A 119 2.66 11.99 7.16
C PHE A 119 3.18 10.70 6.53
N ARG A 120 2.33 9.97 5.79
CA ARG A 120 2.57 8.59 5.37
C ARG A 120 3.85 8.47 4.56
N TRP A 121 4.02 9.31 3.56
CA TRP A 121 5.20 9.25 2.70
C TRP A 121 6.50 9.48 3.48
N GLU A 122 6.55 10.53 4.30
CA GLU A 122 7.72 10.83 5.14
C GLU A 122 8.05 9.70 6.12
N ILE A 123 7.02 9.02 6.64
CA ILE A 123 7.20 7.88 7.55
C ILE A 123 7.65 6.63 6.80
N TRP A 124 7.06 6.33 5.64
CA TRP A 124 7.46 5.22 4.80
C TRP A 124 8.92 5.35 4.37
N LYS A 125 9.38 6.57 4.03
CA LYS A 125 10.79 6.83 3.70
C LYS A 125 11.78 6.33 4.76
N VAL A 126 11.40 6.27 6.04
CA VAL A 126 12.23 5.69 7.11
C VAL A 126 12.40 4.19 6.94
N ALA A 127 11.30 3.46 6.69
CA ALA A 127 11.35 2.01 6.46
C ALA A 127 12.06 1.64 5.16
N LEU A 128 11.92 2.48 4.13
CA LEU A 128 12.54 2.32 2.82
C LEU A 128 14.02 2.76 2.80
N LYS A 129 14.55 3.24 3.93
CA LYS A 129 15.87 3.89 4.04
C LYS A 129 16.14 4.88 2.90
N TYR A 130 15.14 5.70 2.57
CA TYR A 130 15.15 6.58 1.40
C TYR A 130 16.44 7.40 1.27
N GLN A 131 16.92 7.99 2.36
CA GLN A 131 18.12 8.83 2.34
C GLN A 131 19.39 8.09 1.89
N HIS A 132 19.49 6.79 2.17
CA HIS A 132 20.61 5.96 1.73
C HIS A 132 20.63 5.81 0.20
N TYR A 133 19.48 5.59 -0.41
CA TYR A 133 19.36 5.41 -1.87
C TYR A 133 19.33 6.75 -2.62
N ALA A 134 18.76 7.79 -2.02
CA ALA A 134 18.67 9.11 -2.63
C ALA A 134 20.06 9.68 -2.96
N SER A 135 21.04 9.51 -2.08
CA SER A 135 22.41 10.00 -2.30
C SER A 135 23.12 9.40 -3.52
N GLU A 136 22.65 8.25 -4.00
CA GLU A 136 23.24 7.56 -5.17
C GLU A 136 22.37 7.71 -6.42
N LEU A 137 21.05 7.56 -6.26
CA LEU A 137 20.14 7.37 -7.38
C LEU A 137 19.49 8.66 -7.89
N GLU A 138 19.55 9.75 -7.13
CA GLU A 138 18.90 11.01 -7.50
C GLU A 138 19.46 11.57 -8.82
N ASP A 139 20.77 11.48 -9.03
CA ASP A 139 21.44 11.94 -10.26
C ASP A 139 21.45 10.89 -11.40
N LEU A 140 21.11 9.64 -11.09
CA LEU A 140 21.11 8.54 -12.06
C LEU A 140 19.72 8.28 -12.67
N TYR A 141 18.66 8.81 -12.06
CA TYR A 141 17.29 8.52 -12.47
C TYR A 141 17.00 8.88 -13.93
N GLU A 142 17.42 10.07 -14.37
CA GLU A 142 17.24 10.54 -15.74
C GLU A 142 17.94 9.62 -16.75
N SER A 143 19.14 9.14 -16.41
CA SER A 143 19.89 8.19 -17.23
C SER A 143 19.18 6.84 -17.32
N TYR A 144 18.73 6.30 -16.20
CA TYR A 144 18.02 5.02 -16.16
C TYR A 144 16.66 5.05 -16.85
N SER A 145 15.90 6.14 -16.70
CA SER A 145 14.57 6.26 -17.30
C SER A 145 14.60 6.48 -18.81
N ALA A 146 15.65 7.11 -19.35
CA ALA A 146 15.84 7.34 -20.78
C ALA A 146 16.37 6.12 -21.54
N LYS A 147 17.00 5.17 -20.85
CA LYS A 147 17.59 3.98 -21.47
C LYS A 147 16.52 2.94 -21.81
N GLU A 148 16.57 2.40 -23.02
CA GLU A 148 15.68 1.29 -23.42
C GLU A 148 16.13 -0.06 -22.80
N ASN A 149 15.15 -0.93 -22.56
CA ASN A 149 15.35 -2.30 -22.10
C ASN A 149 14.31 -3.24 -22.70
N GLU A 150 14.48 -4.55 -22.52
CA GLU A 150 13.59 -5.57 -23.09
C GLU A 150 12.16 -5.56 -22.53
N TYR A 151 11.96 -4.92 -21.38
CA TYR A 151 10.69 -4.95 -20.65
C TYR A 151 9.67 -3.90 -21.10
N LEU A 152 10.08 -2.91 -21.89
CA LEU A 152 9.24 -1.77 -22.29
C LEU A 152 7.91 -2.18 -22.92
N SER A 153 7.90 -3.27 -23.70
CA SER A 153 6.69 -3.79 -24.35
C SER A 153 5.64 -4.24 -23.34
N ILE A 154 6.05 -4.97 -22.31
CA ILE A 154 5.17 -5.47 -21.24
C ILE A 154 4.76 -4.31 -20.33
N ILE A 155 5.68 -3.40 -19.99
CA ILE A 155 5.36 -2.21 -19.19
C ILE A 155 4.28 -1.36 -19.88
N ASN A 156 4.38 -1.17 -21.21
CA ASN A 156 3.38 -0.43 -22.00
C ASN A 156 1.99 -1.09 -21.99
N ILE A 157 1.90 -2.41 -21.83
CA ILE A 157 0.63 -3.13 -21.68
C ILE A 157 0.07 -2.96 -20.25
N ASP A 158 0.95 -2.91 -19.25
CA ASP A 158 0.57 -2.95 -17.84
C ASP A 158 0.22 -1.60 -17.24
N VAL A 159 0.89 -0.53 -17.68
CA VAL A 159 0.67 0.82 -17.16
C VAL A 159 -0.80 1.27 -17.34
N PRO A 160 -1.42 1.16 -18.53
CA PRO A 160 -2.81 1.62 -18.74
C PRO A 160 -3.85 0.87 -17.91
N ARG A 161 -3.55 -0.38 -17.49
CA ARG A 161 -4.42 -1.19 -16.61
C ARG A 161 -4.13 -1.01 -15.12
N THR A 162 -3.23 -0.09 -14.76
CA THR A 162 -2.89 0.24 -13.37
C THR A 162 -3.81 1.36 -12.88
N PHE A 163 -4.70 1.05 -11.96
CA PHE A 163 -5.72 1.97 -11.42
C PHE A 163 -6.58 2.71 -12.47
N PRO A 164 -7.11 2.02 -13.50
CA PRO A 164 -7.91 2.67 -14.55
C PRO A 164 -9.17 3.36 -14.01
N GLU A 165 -9.64 2.98 -12.83
CA GLU A 165 -10.78 3.58 -12.13
C GLU A 165 -10.46 4.97 -11.54
N LEU A 166 -9.19 5.30 -11.32
CA LEU A 166 -8.78 6.53 -10.64
C LEU A 166 -8.51 7.65 -11.64
N LYS A 167 -9.38 8.66 -11.68
CA LYS A 167 -9.19 9.84 -12.55
C LYS A 167 -7.87 10.59 -12.30
N VAL A 168 -7.36 10.55 -11.07
CA VAL A 168 -6.06 11.16 -10.73
C VAL A 168 -4.87 10.38 -11.30
N PHE A 169 -5.06 9.12 -11.68
CA PHE A 169 -4.06 8.29 -12.35
C PHE A 169 -4.19 8.43 -13.87
N ASP A 170 -4.09 9.68 -14.32
CA ASP A 170 -4.24 10.09 -15.71
C ASP A 170 -3.02 9.73 -16.57
N LYS A 171 -3.00 10.23 -17.81
CA LYS A 171 -1.92 9.94 -18.76
C LYS A 171 -0.55 10.41 -18.24
N GLU A 172 -0.49 11.56 -17.56
CA GLU A 172 0.75 12.04 -16.96
C GLU A 172 1.23 11.03 -15.91
N ALA A 173 0.39 10.64 -14.95
CA ALA A 173 0.73 9.63 -13.94
C ALA A 173 1.15 8.28 -14.54
N GLN A 174 0.50 7.86 -15.63
CA GLN A 174 0.88 6.66 -16.39
C GLN A 174 2.28 6.80 -16.99
N ASP A 175 2.62 7.95 -17.56
CA ASP A 175 3.95 8.20 -18.13
C ASP A 175 5.02 8.24 -17.04
N GLN A 176 4.70 8.81 -15.86
CA GLN A 176 5.58 8.74 -14.68
C GLN A 176 5.81 7.28 -14.24
N LEU A 177 4.74 6.49 -14.14
CA LEU A 177 4.83 5.07 -13.77
C LEU A 177 5.66 4.27 -14.78
N TYR A 178 5.47 4.52 -16.09
CA TYR A 178 6.25 3.90 -17.14
C TYR A 178 7.76 4.17 -16.96
N ARG A 179 8.14 5.43 -16.72
CA ARG A 179 9.54 5.81 -16.52
C ARG A 179 10.12 5.20 -15.24
N ILE A 180 9.36 5.14 -14.15
CA ILE A 180 9.80 4.47 -12.91
C ILE A 180 10.08 2.99 -13.15
N LEU A 181 9.18 2.26 -13.81
CA LEU A 181 9.33 0.84 -14.07
C LEU A 181 10.47 0.55 -15.06
N SER A 182 10.59 1.38 -16.11
CA SER A 182 11.71 1.32 -17.05
C SER A 182 13.05 1.54 -16.33
N ALA A 183 13.14 2.60 -15.53
CA ALA A 183 14.33 2.92 -14.76
C ALA A 183 14.72 1.78 -13.81
N TYR A 184 13.74 1.14 -13.16
CA TYR A 184 14.00 -0.01 -12.28
C TYR A 184 14.56 -1.21 -13.06
N GLY A 185 14.00 -1.52 -14.23
CA GLY A 185 14.53 -2.58 -15.10
C GLY A 185 15.98 -2.32 -15.55
N ASN A 186 16.38 -1.06 -15.70
CA ASN A 186 17.76 -0.69 -15.99
C ASN A 186 18.69 -0.65 -14.75
N TYR A 187 18.13 -0.33 -13.58
CA TYR A 187 18.86 -0.32 -12.31
C TYR A 187 19.19 -1.75 -11.83
N GLN A 188 18.23 -2.67 -11.89
CA GLN A 188 18.40 -4.06 -11.44
C GLN A 188 18.01 -5.05 -12.56
N PRO A 189 18.85 -5.21 -13.61
CA PRO A 189 18.51 -6.02 -14.79
C PRO A 189 18.32 -7.51 -14.47
N GLU A 190 18.98 -8.03 -13.44
CA GLU A 190 18.83 -9.42 -12.97
C GLU A 190 17.42 -9.76 -12.45
N ILE A 191 16.69 -8.75 -11.99
CA ILE A 191 15.29 -8.87 -11.59
C ILE A 191 14.38 -8.36 -12.71
N GLY A 192 14.76 -7.23 -13.33
CA GLY A 192 14.03 -6.62 -14.42
C GLY A 192 12.65 -6.12 -14.00
N TYR A 193 11.72 -6.16 -14.94
CA TYR A 193 10.30 -5.92 -14.66
C TYR A 193 9.54 -7.25 -14.62
N CYS A 194 8.81 -7.47 -13.53
CA CYS A 194 7.85 -8.56 -13.43
C CYS A 194 6.42 -7.98 -13.34
N GLN A 195 5.47 -8.63 -14.03
CA GLN A 195 4.06 -8.28 -13.94
C GLN A 195 3.59 -8.27 -12.47
N GLY A 196 2.91 -7.20 -12.07
CA GLY A 196 2.51 -6.94 -10.69
C GLY A 196 3.28 -5.80 -10.05
N MET A 197 4.52 -5.54 -10.49
CA MET A 197 5.33 -4.41 -10.02
C MET A 197 4.68 -3.06 -10.34
N ASN A 198 3.94 -2.96 -11.44
CA ASN A 198 3.18 -1.77 -11.83
C ASN A 198 2.22 -1.29 -10.73
N PHE A 199 1.56 -2.21 -10.02
CA PHE A 199 0.69 -1.85 -8.90
C PHE A 199 1.48 -1.38 -7.67
N VAL A 200 2.61 -2.03 -7.38
CA VAL A 200 3.48 -1.68 -6.25
C VAL A 200 4.09 -0.28 -6.46
N ALA A 201 4.71 -0.03 -7.61
CA ALA A 201 5.27 1.27 -7.97
C ALA A 201 4.16 2.33 -8.11
N GLY A 202 3.00 1.98 -8.66
CA GLY A 202 1.86 2.88 -8.78
C GLY A 202 1.32 3.34 -7.42
N LEU A 203 1.27 2.45 -6.41
CA LEU A 203 0.87 2.86 -5.06
C LEU A 203 1.90 3.81 -4.43
N LEU A 204 3.21 3.57 -4.61
CA LEU A 204 4.24 4.51 -4.15
C LEU A 204 4.14 5.86 -4.85
N LEU A 205 3.78 5.88 -6.14
CA LEU A 205 3.53 7.11 -6.89
C LEU A 205 2.32 7.89 -6.35
N LEU A 206 1.24 7.21 -6.00
CA LEU A 206 0.08 7.83 -5.35
C LEU A 206 0.43 8.37 -3.96
N VAL A 207 1.11 7.58 -3.12
CA VAL A 207 1.42 7.95 -1.74
C VAL A 207 2.43 9.10 -1.67
N SER A 208 3.39 9.17 -2.60
CA SER A 208 4.35 10.28 -2.68
C SER A 208 3.74 11.58 -3.19
N GLY A 209 2.51 11.53 -3.72
CA GLY A 209 1.87 12.68 -4.36
C GLY A 209 2.42 12.97 -5.75
N PHE A 210 2.64 11.93 -6.56
CA PHE A 210 3.16 12.01 -7.93
C PHE A 210 4.58 12.58 -8.03
N LYS A 211 5.38 12.40 -6.98
CA LYS A 211 6.80 12.76 -6.98
C LYS A 211 7.62 11.63 -7.58
N GLU A 212 7.68 11.60 -8.90
CA GLU A 212 8.23 10.51 -9.71
C GLU A 212 9.60 10.01 -9.25
N LYS A 213 10.59 10.89 -9.12
CA LYS A 213 11.95 10.53 -8.69
C LYS A 213 11.97 9.98 -7.25
N GLU A 214 11.25 10.63 -6.32
CA GLU A 214 11.13 10.13 -4.95
C GLU A 214 10.48 8.73 -4.93
N SER A 215 9.47 8.49 -5.78
CA SER A 215 8.80 7.20 -5.90
C SER A 215 9.71 6.12 -6.47
N PHE A 216 10.55 6.42 -7.45
CA PHE A 216 11.57 5.49 -7.95
C PHE A 216 12.55 5.08 -6.84
N ILE A 217 13.11 6.06 -6.12
CA ILE A 217 14.05 5.80 -5.02
C ILE A 217 13.36 4.98 -3.91
N GLY A 218 12.12 5.34 -3.55
CA GLY A 218 11.33 4.57 -2.59
C GLY A 218 11.01 3.16 -3.07
N PHE A 219 10.80 2.95 -4.37
CA PHE A 219 10.58 1.63 -4.96
C PHE A 219 11.84 0.76 -4.90
N VAL A 220 13.02 1.33 -5.18
CA VAL A 220 14.30 0.65 -4.97
C VAL A 220 14.50 0.29 -3.50
N GLY A 221 14.24 1.24 -2.59
CA GLY A 221 14.27 0.99 -1.15
C GLY A 221 13.33 -0.14 -0.73
N LEU A 222 12.11 -0.19 -1.27
CA LEU A 222 11.16 -1.27 -0.99
C LEU A 222 11.67 -2.63 -1.46
N MET A 223 12.24 -2.67 -2.67
CA MET A 223 12.78 -3.89 -3.28
C MET A 223 13.94 -4.47 -2.47
N ASN A 224 14.80 -3.60 -1.95
CA ASN A 224 16.02 -4.00 -1.24
C ASN A 224 15.79 -4.20 0.27
N GLU A 225 15.18 -3.23 0.94
CA GLU A 225 15.06 -3.21 2.41
C GLU A 225 14.03 -4.20 2.93
N LEU A 226 12.90 -4.34 2.24
CA LEU A 226 11.94 -5.41 2.54
C LEU A 226 12.32 -6.75 1.88
N LYS A 227 13.38 -6.78 1.07
CA LYS A 227 13.75 -7.92 0.22
C LYS A 227 12.63 -8.35 -0.74
N LEU A 228 11.79 -7.40 -1.15
CA LEU A 228 10.67 -7.68 -2.06
C LEU A 228 11.16 -8.16 -3.44
N ALA A 229 12.36 -7.76 -3.88
CA ALA A 229 12.96 -8.24 -5.13
C ALA A 229 13.03 -9.78 -5.22
N GLU A 230 13.20 -10.45 -4.09
CA GLU A 230 13.25 -11.92 -4.00
C GLU A 230 11.93 -12.59 -4.42
N PHE A 231 10.79 -11.91 -4.29
CA PHE A 231 9.51 -12.41 -4.81
C PHE A 231 9.46 -12.46 -6.34
N TYR A 232 10.28 -11.65 -7.01
CA TYR A 232 10.25 -11.50 -8.47
C TYR A 232 11.38 -12.25 -9.18
N LYS A 233 12.23 -12.98 -8.46
CA LYS A 233 13.25 -13.83 -9.08
C LYS A 233 12.61 -14.87 -10.01
N PRO A 234 13.30 -15.28 -11.09
CA PRO A 234 12.79 -16.28 -12.02
C PRO A 234 12.26 -17.55 -11.32
N ALA A 235 11.11 -18.04 -11.78
CA ALA A 235 10.38 -19.17 -11.18
C ALA A 235 9.84 -18.96 -9.75
N PHE A 236 9.89 -17.73 -9.23
CA PHE A 236 9.25 -17.27 -7.99
C PHE A 236 9.54 -18.14 -6.74
N PRO A 237 10.81 -18.46 -6.44
CA PRO A 237 11.15 -19.38 -5.34
C PRO A 237 10.60 -18.90 -3.99
N MET A 238 10.83 -17.63 -3.63
CA MET A 238 10.37 -17.11 -2.35
C MET A 238 8.83 -17.01 -2.26
N VAL A 239 8.13 -16.81 -3.38
CA VAL A 239 6.66 -16.85 -3.39
C VAL A 239 6.16 -18.26 -3.14
N LYS A 240 6.79 -19.29 -3.74
CA LYS A 240 6.47 -20.70 -3.48
C LYS A 240 6.70 -21.06 -2.02
N ASP A 241 7.78 -20.58 -1.43
CA ASP A 241 8.06 -20.76 0.00
C ASP A 241 6.97 -20.13 0.87
N TYR A 242 6.53 -18.91 0.55
CA TYR A 242 5.45 -18.24 1.28
C TYR A 242 4.10 -18.96 1.12
N ILE A 243 3.82 -19.52 -0.06
CA ILE A 243 2.62 -20.34 -0.30
C ILE A 243 2.67 -21.63 0.54
N SER A 244 3.80 -22.33 0.55
CA SER A 244 4.00 -23.54 1.37
C SER A 244 3.88 -23.24 2.87
N ALA A 245 4.47 -22.12 3.30
CA ALA A 245 4.35 -21.62 4.66
C ALA A 245 2.89 -21.30 5.03
N TYR A 246 2.14 -20.68 4.12
CA TYR A 246 0.70 -20.42 4.28
C TYR A 246 -0.08 -21.73 4.45
N GLU A 247 0.14 -22.71 3.56
CA GLU A 247 -0.53 -24.02 3.59
C GLU A 247 -0.26 -24.80 4.88
N THR A 248 0.90 -24.57 5.48
CA THR A 248 1.24 -25.15 6.78
C THR A 248 0.52 -24.42 7.90
N LEU A 249 0.60 -23.08 7.93
CA LEU A 249 0.05 -22.28 9.03
C LEU A 249 -1.48 -22.24 9.07
N ILE A 250 -2.16 -22.31 7.93
CA ILE A 250 -3.63 -22.29 7.88
C ILE A 250 -4.24 -23.47 8.64
N LYS A 251 -3.56 -24.62 8.70
CA LYS A 251 -3.99 -25.81 9.47
C LYS A 251 -4.14 -25.51 10.95
N ASP A 252 -3.31 -24.61 11.48
CA ASP A 252 -3.38 -24.22 12.88
C ASP A 252 -4.28 -22.98 13.09
N VAL A 253 -4.27 -22.05 12.15
CA VAL A 253 -4.98 -20.77 12.28
C VAL A 253 -6.48 -20.91 12.03
N THR A 254 -6.87 -21.71 11.04
CA THR A 254 -8.28 -21.95 10.67
C THR A 254 -8.41 -23.35 10.00
N PRO A 255 -8.32 -24.44 10.77
CA PRO A 255 -8.31 -25.82 10.24
C PRO A 255 -9.54 -26.15 9.40
N GLU A 256 -10.71 -25.64 9.77
CA GLU A 256 -11.96 -25.91 9.05
C GLU A 256 -11.91 -25.33 7.64
N LEU A 257 -11.35 -24.12 7.50
CA LEU A 257 -11.15 -23.49 6.20
C LEU A 257 -10.15 -24.25 5.35
N HIS A 258 -9.04 -24.71 5.94
CA HIS A 258 -8.08 -25.54 5.22
C HIS A 258 -8.72 -26.80 4.64
N ILE A 259 -9.50 -27.52 5.45
CA ILE A 259 -10.20 -28.74 5.03
C ILE A 259 -11.18 -28.43 3.89
N HIS A 260 -11.94 -27.35 4.00
CA HIS A 260 -12.91 -26.97 2.99
C HIS A 260 -12.26 -26.56 1.67
N ILE A 261 -11.28 -25.66 1.68
CA ILE A 261 -10.53 -25.23 0.49
C ILE A 261 -9.93 -26.45 -0.24
N LYS A 262 -9.38 -27.40 0.53
CA LYS A 262 -8.84 -28.65 -0.04
C LYS A 262 -9.94 -29.56 -0.62
N ARG A 263 -11.11 -29.64 0.02
CA ARG A 263 -12.25 -30.42 -0.48
C ARG A 263 -12.81 -29.84 -1.78
N GLU A 264 -12.86 -28.52 -1.90
CA GLU A 264 -13.29 -27.83 -3.11
C GLU A 264 -12.19 -27.74 -4.19
N ASP A 265 -11.05 -28.41 -4.00
CA ASP A 265 -9.90 -28.46 -4.92
C ASP A 265 -9.34 -27.08 -5.32
N VAL A 266 -9.39 -26.12 -4.39
CA VAL A 266 -8.82 -24.78 -4.60
C VAL A 266 -7.39 -24.75 -4.10
N SER A 267 -6.41 -24.63 -5.01
CA SER A 267 -5.02 -24.40 -4.63
C SER A 267 -4.81 -22.96 -4.12
N PRO A 268 -4.21 -22.76 -2.93
CA PRO A 268 -3.88 -21.43 -2.43
C PRO A 268 -2.99 -20.59 -3.37
N ALA A 269 -2.17 -21.25 -4.20
CA ALA A 269 -1.33 -20.58 -5.18
C ALA A 269 -2.14 -19.70 -6.16
N VAL A 270 -3.40 -20.06 -6.46
CA VAL A 270 -4.27 -19.34 -7.40
C VAL A 270 -4.49 -17.89 -6.97
N PHE A 271 -4.66 -17.62 -5.68
CA PHE A 271 -4.88 -16.27 -5.16
C PHE A 271 -3.64 -15.67 -4.52
N LEU A 272 -2.82 -16.46 -3.81
CA LEU A 272 -1.64 -15.97 -3.09
C LEU A 272 -0.57 -15.41 -4.02
N HIS A 273 -0.43 -15.96 -5.23
CA HIS A 273 0.58 -15.48 -6.18
C HIS A 273 0.35 -13.99 -6.51
N GLN A 274 -0.89 -13.61 -6.83
CA GLN A 274 -1.21 -12.20 -7.08
C GLN A 274 -1.09 -11.34 -5.82
N TRP A 275 -1.52 -11.87 -4.66
CA TRP A 275 -1.48 -11.12 -3.40
C TRP A 275 -0.04 -10.76 -3.02
N PHE A 276 0.90 -11.69 -3.15
CA PHE A 276 2.31 -11.45 -2.83
C PHE A 276 2.99 -10.59 -3.90
N LEU A 277 2.83 -10.89 -5.20
CA LEU A 277 3.47 -10.12 -6.26
C LEU A 277 2.95 -8.68 -6.40
N THR A 278 1.78 -8.36 -5.86
CA THR A 278 1.22 -7.00 -5.89
C THR A 278 1.15 -6.38 -4.50
N LEU A 279 1.64 -7.05 -3.46
CA LEU A 279 1.43 -6.68 -2.05
C LEU A 279 -0.02 -6.25 -1.78
N PHE A 280 -0.95 -7.08 -2.23
CA PHE A 280 -2.40 -6.95 -2.12
C PHE A 280 -3.04 -5.76 -2.88
N VAL A 281 -2.25 -4.92 -3.55
CA VAL A 281 -2.73 -3.72 -4.26
C VAL A 281 -3.75 -4.06 -5.34
N ALA A 282 -3.55 -5.17 -6.06
CA ALA A 282 -4.45 -5.59 -7.12
C ALA A 282 -5.70 -6.33 -6.62
N SER A 283 -5.78 -6.63 -5.31
CA SER A 283 -6.80 -7.53 -4.76
C SER A 283 -7.67 -6.89 -3.69
N LEU A 284 -7.28 -5.73 -3.13
CA LEU A 284 -8.02 -5.03 -2.08
C LEU A 284 -8.18 -3.54 -2.41
N PRO A 285 -9.20 -2.87 -1.86
CA PRO A 285 -9.34 -1.42 -1.98
C PRO A 285 -8.12 -0.69 -1.41
N LEU A 286 -7.68 0.39 -2.08
CA LEU A 286 -6.45 1.12 -1.71
C LEU A 286 -6.42 1.60 -0.26
N ARG A 287 -7.57 2.01 0.29
CA ARG A 287 -7.72 2.40 1.72
C ARG A 287 -7.31 1.28 2.68
N SER A 288 -7.67 0.04 2.34
CA SER A 288 -7.23 -1.13 3.10
C SER A 288 -5.74 -1.35 2.88
N VAL A 289 -5.29 -1.37 1.63
CA VAL A 289 -3.91 -1.67 1.25
C VAL A 289 -2.90 -0.75 1.94
N VAL A 290 -3.16 0.56 2.04
CA VAL A 290 -2.24 1.47 2.77
C VAL A 290 -2.12 1.14 4.25
N ALA A 291 -3.17 0.63 4.89
CA ALA A 291 -3.09 0.16 6.28
C ALA A 291 -2.28 -1.15 6.39
N LEU A 292 -2.41 -2.04 5.41
CA LEU A 292 -1.59 -3.25 5.31
C LEU A 292 -0.10 -2.88 5.12
N TRP A 293 0.20 -1.92 4.24
CA TRP A 293 1.57 -1.46 3.99
C TRP A 293 2.17 -0.70 5.18
N ASP A 294 1.37 0.13 5.88
CA ASP A 294 1.76 0.74 7.16
C ASP A 294 2.20 -0.32 8.18
N TYR A 295 1.64 -1.54 8.14
CA TYR A 295 2.08 -2.67 8.97
C TYR A 295 3.30 -3.37 8.36
N MET A 296 3.26 -3.74 7.08
CA MET A 296 4.33 -4.53 6.44
C MET A 296 5.67 -3.81 6.40
N LEU A 297 5.70 -2.51 6.15
CA LEU A 297 6.93 -1.72 6.10
C LEU A 297 7.71 -1.72 7.43
N PHE A 298 7.01 -1.86 8.56
CA PHE A 298 7.64 -1.81 9.89
C PHE A 298 7.70 -3.16 10.60
N ASN A 299 7.09 -4.21 10.04
CA ASN A 299 7.11 -5.58 10.58
C ASN A 299 7.74 -6.58 9.59
N GLY A 300 8.31 -6.10 8.48
CA GLY A 300 9.01 -6.91 7.48
C GLY A 300 8.08 -7.59 6.47
N LEU A 301 8.67 -8.07 5.37
CA LEU A 301 7.92 -8.73 4.29
C LEU A 301 7.21 -10.01 4.74
N SER A 302 7.74 -10.72 5.73
CA SER A 302 7.13 -11.89 6.34
C SER A 302 5.73 -11.63 6.91
N SER A 303 5.47 -10.39 7.34
CA SER A 303 4.13 -10.00 7.81
C SER A 303 3.07 -10.03 6.69
N SER A 304 3.46 -10.02 5.41
CA SER A 304 2.53 -10.29 4.31
C SER A 304 1.87 -11.67 4.41
N LEU A 305 2.59 -12.66 4.97
CA LEU A 305 2.05 -14.00 5.21
C LEU A 305 0.98 -13.99 6.30
N THR A 306 1.20 -13.27 7.40
CA THR A 306 0.20 -13.15 8.47
C THR A 306 -0.99 -12.31 8.04
N VAL A 307 -0.80 -11.34 7.15
CA VAL A 307 -1.86 -10.59 6.48
C VAL A 307 -2.71 -11.52 5.59
N ALA A 308 -2.09 -12.37 4.78
CA ALA A 308 -2.81 -13.35 3.95
C ALA A 308 -3.64 -14.32 4.82
N LEU A 309 -3.05 -14.87 5.88
CA LEU A 309 -3.74 -15.74 6.84
C LEU A 309 -4.90 -15.03 7.55
N ALA A 310 -4.68 -13.78 7.98
CA ALA A 310 -5.70 -12.95 8.60
C ALA A 310 -6.88 -12.71 7.66
N LEU A 311 -6.61 -12.35 6.41
CA LEU A 311 -7.63 -12.10 5.40
C LEU A 311 -8.50 -13.34 5.17
N THR A 312 -7.89 -14.50 4.93
CA THR A 312 -8.66 -15.74 4.73
C THR A 312 -9.39 -16.20 5.99
N CYS A 313 -8.80 -16.00 7.18
CA CYS A 313 -9.47 -16.30 8.45
C CYS A 313 -10.72 -15.42 8.66
N LEU A 314 -10.65 -14.13 8.32
CA LEU A 314 -11.78 -13.21 8.43
C LEU A 314 -12.88 -13.52 7.39
N LEU A 315 -12.49 -14.01 6.21
CA LEU A 315 -13.42 -14.42 5.16
C LEU A 315 -13.96 -15.85 5.35
N ALA A 316 -13.38 -16.64 6.26
CA ALA A 316 -13.75 -18.04 6.48
C ALA A 316 -15.27 -18.27 6.61
N PRO A 317 -16.05 -17.46 7.37
CA PRO A 317 -17.49 -17.68 7.49
C PRO A 317 -18.26 -17.61 6.16
N GLN A 318 -17.74 -16.89 5.15
CA GLN A 318 -18.31 -16.82 3.81
C GLN A 318 -17.72 -17.90 2.91
N LEU A 319 -16.39 -18.04 2.90
CA LEU A 319 -15.69 -19.02 2.06
C LEU A 319 -16.20 -20.44 2.29
N MET A 320 -16.44 -20.83 3.56
CA MET A 320 -16.94 -22.16 3.94
C MET A 320 -18.30 -22.55 3.35
N LYS A 321 -19.04 -21.59 2.78
CA LYS A 321 -20.37 -21.79 2.18
C LYS A 321 -20.31 -21.88 0.65
N LEU A 322 -19.15 -21.66 0.06
CA LEU A 322 -18.95 -21.54 -1.37
C LEU A 322 -18.31 -22.82 -1.92
N ASN A 323 -18.52 -23.09 -3.20
CA ASN A 323 -17.79 -24.11 -3.93
C ASN A 323 -16.55 -23.49 -4.59
N PHE A 324 -15.81 -24.28 -5.37
CA PHE A 324 -14.66 -23.82 -6.16
C PHE A 324 -14.88 -22.46 -6.84
N GLU A 325 -15.93 -22.33 -7.67
CA GLU A 325 -16.21 -21.10 -8.42
C GLU A 325 -16.55 -19.92 -7.51
N GLY A 326 -17.38 -20.14 -6.49
CA GLY A 326 -17.76 -19.11 -5.54
C GLY A 326 -16.57 -18.58 -4.73
N ILE A 327 -15.67 -19.48 -4.31
CA ILE A 327 -14.42 -19.10 -3.61
C ILE A 327 -13.58 -18.19 -4.51
N LEU A 328 -13.34 -18.59 -5.76
CA LEU A 328 -12.52 -17.80 -6.68
C LEU A 328 -13.16 -16.46 -7.02
N SER A 329 -14.49 -16.43 -7.23
CA SER A 329 -15.21 -15.17 -7.48
C SER A 329 -15.09 -14.23 -6.28
N LEU A 330 -15.38 -14.70 -5.06
CA LEU A 330 -15.30 -13.87 -3.86
C LEU A 330 -13.90 -13.28 -3.68
N LEU A 331 -12.84 -14.08 -3.83
CA LEU A 331 -11.47 -13.62 -3.65
C LEU A 331 -11.03 -12.65 -4.77
N LYS A 332 -11.55 -12.82 -6.00
CA LYS A 332 -11.29 -11.90 -7.11
C LYS A 332 -12.02 -10.57 -6.95
N ASP A 333 -13.25 -10.61 -6.45
CA ASP A 333 -14.15 -9.45 -6.40
C ASP A 333 -13.87 -8.53 -5.20
N MET A 334 -13.03 -8.94 -4.25
CA MET A 334 -12.69 -8.16 -3.05
C MET A 334 -12.27 -6.71 -3.34
N LYS A 335 -11.54 -6.46 -4.45
CA LYS A 335 -11.10 -5.11 -4.84
C LYS A 335 -12.29 -4.19 -5.17
N SER A 336 -13.36 -4.76 -5.73
CA SER A 336 -14.53 -4.02 -6.22
C SER A 336 -15.59 -3.74 -5.14
N MET A 337 -15.38 -4.26 -3.93
CA MET A 337 -16.26 -4.05 -2.78
C MET A 337 -15.99 -2.66 -2.17
N ASP A 338 -16.26 -1.58 -2.90
CA ASP A 338 -16.10 -0.20 -2.43
C ASP A 338 -17.10 0.10 -1.30
N SER A 339 -16.62 0.02 -0.07
CA SER A 339 -17.42 0.26 1.13
C SER A 339 -16.92 1.48 1.89
N LYS A 340 -17.83 2.21 2.54
CA LYS A 340 -17.46 3.30 3.47
C LYS A 340 -16.59 2.83 4.64
N ASP A 341 -16.47 1.51 4.84
CA ASP A 341 -15.80 0.85 5.96
C ASP A 341 -14.44 0.22 5.61
N ASP A 342 -13.89 0.45 4.42
CA ASP A 342 -12.58 -0.10 4.02
C ASP A 342 -11.45 0.25 5.01
N ILE A 343 -11.58 1.41 5.65
CA ILE A 343 -10.70 1.85 6.75
C ILE A 343 -10.72 0.86 7.92
N ARG A 344 -11.91 0.36 8.28
CA ARG A 344 -12.09 -0.63 9.35
C ARG A 344 -11.58 -1.99 8.88
N ILE A 345 -11.83 -2.37 7.63
CA ILE A 345 -11.38 -3.64 7.04
C ILE A 345 -9.87 -3.77 7.14
N GLY A 346 -9.10 -2.82 6.59
CA GLY A 346 -7.64 -2.83 6.67
C GLY A 346 -7.12 -2.94 8.11
N ARG A 347 -7.72 -2.21 9.06
CA ARG A 347 -7.36 -2.29 10.49
C ARG A 347 -7.67 -3.63 11.13
N VAL A 348 -8.82 -4.22 10.83
CA VAL A 348 -9.22 -5.53 11.36
C VAL A 348 -8.29 -6.61 10.84
N ILE A 349 -7.91 -6.56 9.55
CA ILE A 349 -6.90 -7.44 8.96
C ILE A 349 -5.57 -7.30 9.70
N VAL A 350 -5.05 -6.08 9.86
CA VAL A 350 -3.77 -5.83 10.56
C VAL A 350 -3.80 -6.31 12.02
N ASN A 351 -4.88 -6.04 12.75
CA ASN A 351 -5.02 -6.50 14.14
C ASN A 351 -5.01 -8.04 14.23
N LYS A 352 -5.71 -8.71 13.31
CA LYS A 352 -5.73 -10.17 13.25
C LYS A 352 -4.37 -10.72 12.82
N ALA A 353 -3.68 -10.09 11.88
CA ALA A 353 -2.33 -10.46 11.43
C ALA A 353 -1.31 -10.34 12.58
N HIS A 354 -1.36 -9.24 13.34
CA HIS A 354 -0.51 -9.04 14.51
C HIS A 354 -0.77 -10.11 15.58
N LYS A 355 -2.02 -10.49 15.82
CA LYS A 355 -2.36 -11.57 16.75
C LYS A 355 -1.78 -12.91 16.29
N ILE A 356 -1.97 -13.27 15.01
CA ILE A 356 -1.40 -14.50 14.42
C ILE A 356 0.13 -14.51 14.55
N ALA A 357 0.81 -13.39 14.25
CA ALA A 357 2.26 -13.28 14.39
C ALA A 357 2.73 -13.51 15.83
N SER A 358 1.98 -12.96 16.81
CA SER A 358 2.29 -13.08 18.24
C SER A 358 2.10 -14.50 18.74
N ASP A 359 1.00 -15.15 18.34
CA ASP A 359 0.65 -16.53 18.76
C ASP A 359 1.66 -17.57 18.22
N LYS A 360 2.38 -17.27 17.13
CA LYS A 360 3.37 -18.15 16.50
C LYS A 360 4.81 -17.92 16.94
N GLY A 361 5.05 -17.04 17.93
CA GLY A 361 6.40 -16.76 18.43
C GLY A 361 7.29 -15.98 17.46
N GLY A 362 6.73 -15.37 16.42
CA GLY A 362 7.46 -14.64 15.37
C GLY A 362 7.42 -15.35 14.02
N ILE A 363 6.85 -14.68 13.02
CA ILE A 363 6.68 -15.26 11.68
C ILE A 363 8.03 -15.44 10.94
N ASP A 364 9.01 -14.57 11.21
CA ASP A 364 10.35 -14.65 10.62
C ASP A 364 11.08 -15.92 11.02
N GLU A 365 10.96 -16.34 12.29
CA GLU A 365 11.56 -17.58 12.78
C GLU A 365 10.89 -18.79 12.15
N PHE A 366 9.55 -18.76 12.00
CA PHE A 366 8.82 -19.80 11.30
C PHE A 366 9.28 -19.93 9.84
N LEU A 367 9.31 -18.82 9.09
CA LEU A 367 9.75 -18.80 7.69
C LEU A 367 11.19 -19.27 7.56
N SER A 368 12.10 -18.83 8.43
CA SER A 368 13.49 -19.29 8.42
C SER A 368 13.58 -20.80 8.61
N LYS A 369 12.80 -21.39 9.51
CA LYS A 369 12.76 -22.85 9.74
C LYS A 369 12.04 -23.61 8.62
N ALA A 370 11.05 -22.99 7.97
CA ALA A 370 10.26 -23.59 6.91
C ALA A 370 10.98 -23.58 5.56
N ILE A 371 11.77 -22.53 5.28
CA ILE A 371 12.55 -22.35 4.04
C ILE A 371 13.84 -23.18 4.06
N LEU A 372 14.40 -23.46 5.24
CA LEU A 372 15.61 -24.29 5.39
C LEU A 372 15.35 -25.82 5.34
N LYS A 373 14.10 -26.25 5.14
CA LYS A 373 13.70 -27.66 4.97
C LYS A 373 13.30 -27.91 3.53
#